data_AF-A0A9C8K6T0-F1
#
_entry.id   AF-A0A9C8K6T0-F1
#
_cell.length_a   1.000
_cell.length_b   1.000
_cell.length_c   1.000
_cell.angle_alpha   90.00
_cell.angle_beta   90.00
_cell.angle_gamma   90.00
#
_symmetry.space_group_name_H-M   'P 1'
#
loop_
_entity.id
_entity.type
_entity.pdbx_description
1 polymer ?
#
loop_
_entity_poly.entity_id
_entity_poly.type
_entity_poly.pdbx_seq_one_letter_code
_entity_poly.pdbx_strand_id
1 'polypeptide(L)'
;MHTKAQLIEIGRHYFDDKNVNVMFATPDGNFFYENCKSYADSHAKSRKIELFEIKREDLAEEAPAEKEEVKGGEPKTGETDDLAELRKEAKKLKIKGSHLMGEKRLIEEIELKNK
;
A
#
# COMPACT_ATOMS: atom_id res chain seq x y z
N MET A 1 -8.46 -2.32 -24.80
CA MET A 1 -8.32 -3.15 -23.59
C MET A 1 -7.10 -2.65 -22.86
N HIS A 2 -7.29 -2.16 -21.64
CA HIS A 2 -6.24 -1.65 -20.78
C HIS A 2 -5.49 -2.79 -20.09
N THR A 3 -4.19 -2.64 -19.89
CA THR A 3 -3.37 -3.58 -19.10
C THR A 3 -3.54 -3.30 -17.60
N LYS A 4 -3.18 -4.27 -16.73
CA LYS A 4 -3.21 -4.07 -15.26
C LYS A 4 -2.45 -2.80 -14.85
N ALA A 5 -1.28 -2.56 -15.43
CA ALA A 5 -0.47 -1.36 -15.14
C ALA A 5 -1.21 -0.05 -15.47
N GLN A 6 -1.85 0.03 -16.64
CA GLN A 6 -2.67 1.20 -17.00
C GLN A 6 -3.86 1.39 -16.05
N LEU A 7 -4.49 0.29 -15.63
CA LEU A 7 -5.60 0.34 -14.68
C LEU A 7 -5.14 0.77 -13.28
N ILE A 8 -3.91 0.45 -12.86
CA ILE A 8 -3.32 0.93 -11.59
C ILE A 8 -3.12 2.45 -11.66
N GLU A 9 -2.55 2.96 -12.76
CA GLU A 9 -2.31 4.39 -12.96
C GLU A 9 -3.63 5.20 -12.95
N ILE A 10 -4.63 4.75 -13.71
CA ILE A 10 -5.97 5.38 -13.74
C ILE A 10 -6.68 5.22 -12.39
N GLY A 11 -6.53 4.03 -11.79
CA GLY A 11 -7.14 3.64 -10.54
C GLY A 11 -6.65 4.42 -9.33
N ARG A 12 -5.45 5.01 -9.41
CA ARG A 12 -4.74 5.68 -8.31
C ARG A 12 -5.62 6.67 -7.55
N HIS A 13 -6.32 7.52 -8.28
CA HIS A 13 -7.17 8.56 -7.69
C HIS A 13 -8.35 8.00 -6.87
N TYR A 14 -8.83 6.78 -7.17
CA TYR A 14 -9.95 6.17 -6.45
C TYR A 14 -9.56 5.64 -5.07
N PHE A 15 -8.29 5.28 -4.87
CA PHE A 15 -7.77 4.83 -3.58
C PHE A 15 -7.62 6.00 -2.59
N ASP A 16 -7.24 7.17 -3.08
CA ASP A 16 -7.04 8.37 -2.27
C ASP A 16 -8.37 8.97 -1.76
N ASP A 17 -9.44 8.87 -2.56
CA ASP A 17 -10.75 9.46 -2.23
C ASP A 17 -11.50 8.69 -1.11
N LYS A 18 -11.38 7.35 -1.09
CA LYS A 18 -12.26 6.50 -0.27
C LYS A 18 -11.57 5.60 0.75
N ASN A 19 -10.27 5.76 0.97
CA ASN A 19 -9.47 4.92 1.88
C ASN A 19 -9.73 3.42 1.68
N VAL A 20 -9.81 3.01 0.42
CA VAL A 20 -10.09 1.63 0.03
C VAL A 20 -8.77 0.87 -0.08
N ASN A 21 -8.73 -0.37 0.38
CA ASN A 21 -7.51 -1.19 0.32
C ASN A 21 -7.42 -2.03 -0.96
N VAL A 22 -8.57 -2.44 -1.50
CA VAL A 22 -8.68 -3.30 -2.68
C VAL A 22 -9.73 -2.75 -3.65
N MET A 23 -9.37 -2.72 -4.93
CA MET A 23 -10.25 -2.35 -6.03
C MET A 23 -10.13 -3.38 -7.15
N PHE A 24 -11.26 -3.76 -7.73
CA PHE A 24 -11.32 -4.64 -8.88
C PHE A 24 -11.48 -3.81 -10.15
N ALA A 25 -10.66 -4.05 -11.15
CA ALA A 25 -10.70 -3.34 -12.41
C ALA A 25 -10.87 -4.31 -13.58
N THR A 26 -11.63 -3.91 -14.59
CA THR A 26 -11.74 -4.66 -15.84
C THR A 26 -10.93 -3.96 -16.94
N PRO A 27 -10.43 -4.69 -17.95
CA PRO A 27 -9.69 -4.13 -19.08
C PRO A 27 -10.51 -3.14 -19.93
N ASP A 28 -11.81 -3.05 -19.68
CA ASP A 28 -12.73 -2.09 -20.29
C ASP A 28 -12.71 -0.72 -19.59
N GLY A 29 -11.94 -0.56 -18.51
CA GLY A 29 -11.79 0.68 -17.75
C GLY A 29 -12.84 0.89 -16.66
N ASN A 30 -13.55 -0.18 -16.24
CA ASN A 30 -14.48 -0.09 -15.11
C ASN A 30 -13.77 -0.46 -13.80
N PHE A 31 -14.06 0.29 -12.75
CA PHE A 31 -13.51 0.12 -11.41
C PHE A 31 -14.62 -0.19 -10.40
N PHE A 32 -14.40 -1.21 -9.58
CA PHE A 32 -15.33 -1.69 -8.58
C PHE A 32 -14.62 -1.77 -7.24
N TYR A 33 -15.16 -1.13 -6.22
CA TYR A 33 -14.63 -1.24 -4.87
C TYR A 33 -14.80 -2.65 -4.30
N GLU A 34 -14.06 -2.97 -3.25
CA GLU A 34 -14.09 -4.27 -2.56
C GLU A 34 -15.52 -4.76 -2.25
N ASN A 35 -16.38 -3.86 -1.76
CA ASN A 35 -17.78 -4.17 -1.43
C ASN A 35 -18.63 -4.58 -2.65
N CYS A 36 -18.17 -4.28 -3.86
CA CYS A 36 -18.85 -4.58 -5.13
C CYS A 36 -18.22 -5.76 -5.88
N LYS A 37 -17.40 -6.59 -5.22
CA LYS A 37 -16.71 -7.73 -5.85
C LYS A 37 -17.66 -8.65 -6.63
N SER A 38 -18.81 -9.00 -6.05
CA SER A 38 -19.80 -9.87 -6.69
C SER A 38 -20.34 -9.29 -8.01
N TYR A 39 -20.49 -7.97 -8.06
CA TYR A 39 -20.91 -7.26 -9.27
C TYR A 39 -19.78 -7.22 -10.31
N ALA A 40 -18.54 -7.00 -9.86
CA ALA A 40 -17.35 -7.03 -10.72
C ALA A 40 -17.15 -8.41 -11.36
N ASP A 41 -17.27 -9.49 -10.58
CA ASP A 41 -17.23 -10.89 -11.04
C ASP A 41 -18.31 -11.17 -12.10
N SER A 42 -19.55 -10.74 -11.83
CA SER A 42 -20.66 -10.90 -12.76
C SER A 42 -20.43 -10.16 -14.08
N HIS A 43 -19.90 -8.92 -14.00
CA HIS A 43 -19.57 -8.11 -15.16
C HIS A 43 -18.46 -8.76 -16.00
N ALA A 44 -17.37 -9.18 -15.37
CA ALA A 44 -16.25 -9.85 -16.01
C ALA A 44 -16.70 -11.15 -16.71
N LYS A 45 -17.51 -11.97 -16.03
CA LYS A 45 -18.06 -13.22 -16.57
C LYS A 45 -18.99 -12.98 -17.76
N SER A 46 -19.86 -11.98 -17.68
CA SER A 46 -20.79 -11.62 -18.76
C SER A 46 -20.04 -11.17 -20.02
N ARG A 47 -19.00 -10.37 -19.84
CA ARG A 47 -18.16 -9.83 -20.92
C ARG A 47 -17.06 -10.79 -21.38
N LYS A 48 -16.84 -11.90 -20.66
CA LYS A 48 -15.74 -12.86 -20.87
C LYS A 48 -14.37 -12.18 -20.85
N ILE A 49 -14.17 -11.29 -19.89
CA ILE A 49 -12.91 -10.56 -19.67
C ILE A 49 -12.32 -10.94 -18.33
N GLU A 50 -11.03 -10.65 -18.17
CA GLU A 50 -10.33 -10.80 -16.90
C GLU A 50 -10.73 -9.71 -15.91
N LEU A 51 -10.72 -10.06 -14.63
CA LEU A 51 -10.90 -9.13 -13.54
C LEU A 51 -9.56 -8.98 -12.81
N PHE A 52 -9.02 -7.78 -12.82
CA PHE A 52 -7.77 -7.48 -12.14
C PHE A 52 -8.05 -6.99 -10.73
N GLU A 53 -7.44 -7.64 -9.75
CA GLU A 53 -7.39 -7.12 -8.38
C GLU A 53 -6.22 -6.14 -8.28
N ILE A 54 -6.52 -4.92 -7.89
CA ILE A 54 -5.56 -3.84 -7.63
C ILE A 54 -5.65 -3.54 -6.14
N LYS A 55 -4.52 -3.65 -5.43
CA LYS A 55 -4.42 -3.27 -4.03
C LYS A 55 -3.76 -1.91 -3.91
N ARG A 56 -3.98 -1.24 -2.79
CA ARG A 56 -3.28 0.00 -2.46
C ARG A 56 -1.76 -0.18 -2.46
N GLU A 57 -1.29 -1.38 -2.17
CA GLU A 57 0.12 -1.76 -2.23
C GLU A 57 0.65 -1.76 -3.67
N ASP A 58 -0.14 -2.19 -4.67
CA ASP A 58 0.23 -2.13 -6.09
C ASP A 58 0.44 -0.67 -6.57
N LEU A 59 -0.13 0.34 -5.89
CA LEU A 59 0.03 1.76 -6.24
C LEU A 59 1.33 2.37 -5.73
N ALA A 60 1.93 1.76 -4.69
CA ALA A 60 3.15 2.26 -4.08
C ALA A 60 4.41 1.85 -4.86
N GLU A 61 4.27 0.93 -5.82
CA GLU A 61 5.40 0.32 -6.52
C GLU A 61 5.55 0.86 -7.95
N GLU A 62 6.35 1.93 -8.08
CA GLU A 62 7.09 2.21 -9.32
C GLU A 62 8.59 2.16 -9.02
N ALA A 63 9.18 0.98 -9.19
CA ALA A 63 10.41 0.82 -9.98
C ALA A 63 10.52 -0.63 -10.49
N PRO A 64 10.95 -0.83 -11.75
CA PRO A 64 10.70 -2.04 -12.53
C PRO A 64 11.77 -3.13 -12.29
N ALA A 65 11.39 -4.41 -12.34
CA ALA A 65 12.21 -5.48 -12.93
C ALA A 65 11.44 -6.81 -13.07
N GLU A 66 11.29 -7.22 -14.33
CA GLU A 66 11.35 -8.58 -14.87
C GLU A 66 10.87 -9.82 -14.06
N LYS A 67 10.05 -10.59 -14.80
CA LYS A 67 9.98 -12.07 -14.88
C LYS A 67 9.32 -12.79 -13.72
N GLU A 68 8.14 -13.36 -13.97
CA GLU A 68 7.94 -14.74 -14.47
C GLU A 68 7.84 -15.70 -13.26
N GLU A 69 7.01 -16.75 -13.41
CA GLU A 69 6.53 -17.71 -12.40
C GLU A 69 7.61 -18.10 -11.34
N VAL A 70 7.30 -18.36 -10.05
CA VAL A 70 6.89 -19.67 -9.50
C VAL A 70 6.59 -19.53 -7.98
N LYS A 71 5.65 -20.33 -7.47
CA LYS A 71 5.38 -20.69 -6.06
C LYS A 71 6.54 -20.48 -5.06
N GLY A 72 6.20 -19.91 -3.89
CA GLY A 72 6.72 -20.37 -2.60
C GLY A 72 7.35 -19.31 -1.68
N GLY A 73 6.72 -19.08 -0.51
CA GLY A 73 7.39 -18.98 0.79
C GLY A 73 8.09 -17.67 1.21
N GLU A 74 7.48 -17.00 2.21
CA GLU A 74 8.14 -16.33 3.35
C GLU A 74 8.95 -15.01 3.12
N PRO A 75 9.13 -14.17 4.17
CA PRO A 75 8.67 -12.77 4.16
C PRO A 75 9.80 -11.73 4.05
N LYS A 76 9.49 -10.55 3.48
CA LYS A 76 10.36 -9.36 3.55
C LYS A 76 10.09 -8.57 4.84
N THR A 77 10.91 -8.79 5.84
CA THR A 77 11.29 -7.80 6.86
C THR A 77 12.05 -6.64 6.19
N GLY A 78 11.79 -5.37 6.56
CA GLY A 78 12.74 -4.33 6.19
C GLY A 78 12.47 -2.85 6.46
N GLU A 79 11.24 -2.36 6.72
CA GLU A 79 11.05 -0.88 6.74
C GLU A 79 10.05 -0.33 7.80
N THR A 80 9.63 -1.12 8.78
CA THR A 80 8.74 -0.65 9.86
C THR A 80 9.37 -0.61 11.26
N ASP A 81 10.64 -1.00 11.40
CA ASP A 81 11.30 -1.08 12.71
C ASP A 81 11.83 0.29 13.20
N ASP A 82 12.33 1.16 12.32
CA ASP A 82 13.04 2.39 12.72
C ASP A 82 12.21 3.34 13.59
N LEU A 83 10.94 3.62 13.24
CA LEU A 83 10.10 4.49 14.07
C LEU A 83 9.69 3.84 15.39
N ALA A 84 9.50 2.52 15.38
CA ALA A 84 9.19 1.77 16.59
C ALA A 84 10.39 1.77 17.55
N GLU A 85 11.61 1.62 17.03
CA GLU A 85 12.85 1.71 17.79
C GLU A 85 13.08 3.13 18.33
N LEU A 86 12.90 4.16 17.51
CA LEU A 86 12.99 5.57 17.93
C LEU A 86 11.98 5.89 19.05
N ARG A 87 10.75 5.39 18.96
CA ARG A 87 9.75 5.57 20.03
C ARG A 87 10.14 4.83 21.31
N LYS A 88 10.70 3.62 21.22
CA LYS A 88 11.22 2.88 22.38
C LYS A 88 12.35 3.66 23.05
N GLU A 89 13.27 4.23 22.27
CA GLU A 89 14.39 5.02 22.78
C GLU A 89 13.93 6.34 23.40
N ALA A 90 13.03 7.07 22.74
CA ALA A 90 12.43 8.28 23.29
C ALA A 90 11.67 8.03 24.60
N LYS A 91 11.04 6.84 24.74
CA LYS A 91 10.40 6.42 25.99
C LYS A 91 11.43 6.15 27.10
N LYS A 92 12.56 5.52 26.79
CA LYS A 92 13.69 5.34 27.75
C LYS A 92 14.22 6.71 28.23
N LEU A 93 14.33 7.67 27.31
CA LEU A 93 14.78 9.03 27.59
C LEU A 93 13.69 9.95 28.19
N LYS A 94 12.49 9.40 28.49
CA LYS A 94 11.33 10.12 29.04
C LYS A 94 10.97 11.39 28.24
N ILE A 95 11.05 11.32 26.91
CA ILE A 95 10.64 12.40 26.01
C ILE A 95 9.11 12.40 25.95
N LYS A 96 8.50 13.46 26.48
CA LYS A 96 7.04 13.61 26.55
C LYS A 96 6.50 13.97 25.17
N GLY A 97 5.38 13.36 24.79
CA GLY A 97 4.77 13.59 23.47
C GLY A 97 5.46 12.86 22.33
N SER A 98 6.41 11.95 22.60
CA SER A 98 7.10 11.11 21.62
C SER A 98 6.17 10.30 20.70
N HIS A 99 4.95 9.98 21.13
CA HIS A 99 3.95 9.30 20.30
C HIS A 99 3.27 10.23 19.27
N LEU A 100 3.29 11.55 19.49
CA LEU A 100 2.72 12.58 18.59
C LEU A 100 3.80 13.20 17.69
N MET A 101 5.07 12.93 17.94
CA MET A 101 6.19 13.43 17.17
C MET A 101 6.46 12.52 15.97
N GLY A 102 6.67 13.12 14.80
CA GLY A 102 7.15 12.42 13.62
C GLY A 102 8.61 12.01 13.77
N GLU A 103 9.07 11.11 12.91
CA GLU A 103 10.38 10.44 13.01
C GLU A 103 11.54 11.42 13.13
N LYS A 104 11.60 12.43 12.24
CA LYS A 104 12.66 13.46 12.25
C LYS A 104 12.75 14.20 13.58
N ARG A 105 11.60 14.58 14.15
CA ARG A 105 11.53 15.31 15.41
C ARG A 105 11.89 14.43 16.61
N LEU A 106 11.56 13.15 16.55
CA LEU A 106 11.98 12.17 17.55
C LEU A 106 13.50 11.99 17.54
N ILE A 107 14.11 11.88 16.36
CA ILE A 107 15.56 11.76 16.19
C ILE A 107 16.25 12.99 16.82
N GLU A 108 15.81 14.21 16.46
CA GLU A 108 16.39 15.44 17.02
C GLU A 108 16.27 15.53 18.55
N GLU A 109 15.12 15.16 19.13
CA GLU A 109 14.92 15.19 20.59
C GLU A 109 15.74 14.10 21.32
N ILE A 110 15.94 12.94 20.71
CA ILE A 110 16.79 11.86 21.23
C ILE A 110 18.26 12.31 21.22
N GLU A 111 18.73 12.85 20.09
CA GLU A 111 20.10 13.38 19.97
C GLU A 111 20.37 14.52 20.96
N LEU A 112 19.42 15.43 21.13
CA LEU A 112 19.53 16.53 22.08
C LEU A 112 19.65 16.05 23.54
N LYS A 113 19.07 14.89 23.86
CA LYS A 113 19.03 14.35 25.22
C LYS A 113 20.17 13.38 25.54
N ASN A 114 20.82 12.86 24.51
CA ASN A 114 22.04 12.05 24.59
C ASN A 114 23.33 12.91 24.58
N LYS A 115 23.22 14.21 24.33
CA LYS A 115 24.30 15.19 24.42
C LYS A 115 24.38 15.80 25.83
#